data_AF-A0A2A7MI62-F1
#
_entry.id   AF-A0A2A7MI62-F1
#
_cell.length_a   1.000
_cell.length_b   1.000
_cell.length_c   1.000
_cell.angle_alpha   90.00
_cell.angle_beta   90.00
_cell.angle_gamma   90.00
#
_symmetry.space_group_name_H-M   'P 1'
#
loop_
_entity.id
_entity.type
_entity.pdbx_description
1 polymer ?
#
loop_
_entity_poly.entity_id
_entity_poly.type
_entity_poly.pdbx_seq_one_letter_code
_entity_poly.pdbx_strand_id
1 'polypeptide(L)'
;MENIADKNIDNMNKKNQLISIIDNLTESLSQISVGIREVNTGVQDLAIMNNQLLQETIEANNNAKDTDQIVGIIQGISSQTNLLGLNASIEAARAGEYGKGFSVVAKEIRKLSNTSKESIDKIDTIIKDISTSIQSINDNLDKTNAVSQNQSAALEQISASLEELNSTVALLKDLSKQL
;
A
#
# COMPACT_ATOMS: atom_id res chain seq x y z
N MET A 1 47.30 -36.35 -45.21
CA MET A 1 47.21 -34.89 -45.47
C MET A 1 45.76 -34.51 -45.32
N GLU A 2 45.36 -34.05 -44.14
CA GLU A 2 44.05 -33.45 -43.94
C GLU A 2 43.95 -32.23 -44.86
N ASN A 3 42.94 -32.19 -45.70
CA ASN A 3 42.86 -31.27 -46.84
C ASN A 3 42.65 -29.84 -46.33
N ILE A 4 43.47 -28.89 -46.77
CA ILE A 4 43.40 -27.47 -46.36
C ILE A 4 42.00 -26.89 -46.63
N ALA A 5 41.31 -27.39 -47.65
CA ALA A 5 39.93 -27.05 -47.97
C ALA A 5 38.94 -27.42 -46.85
N ASP A 6 39.06 -28.61 -46.25
CA ASP A 6 38.16 -29.07 -45.18
C ASP A 6 38.35 -28.24 -43.89
N LYS A 7 39.60 -27.88 -43.59
CA LYS A 7 39.94 -27.04 -42.44
C LYS A 7 39.42 -25.61 -42.58
N ASN A 8 39.41 -25.06 -43.79
CA ASN A 8 38.85 -23.74 -44.08
C ASN A 8 37.31 -23.74 -43.99
N ILE A 9 36.65 -24.80 -44.46
CA ILE A 9 35.18 -24.95 -44.35
C ILE A 9 34.76 -25.06 -42.87
N ASP A 10 35.47 -25.84 -42.06
CA ASP A 10 35.20 -25.98 -40.63
C ASP A 10 35.37 -24.64 -39.86
N ASN A 11 36.43 -23.88 -40.16
CA ASN A 11 36.64 -22.54 -39.59
C ASN A 11 35.52 -21.56 -39.99
N MET A 12 35.08 -21.59 -41.24
CA MET A 12 33.99 -20.72 -41.72
C MET A 12 32.65 -21.06 -41.05
N ASN A 13 32.37 -22.35 -40.82
CA ASN A 13 31.19 -22.80 -40.08
C ASN A 13 31.22 -22.34 -38.61
N LYS A 14 32.36 -22.47 -37.93
CA LYS A 14 32.54 -21.99 -36.55
C LYS A 14 32.38 -20.47 -36.43
N LYS A 15 32.91 -19.70 -37.39
CA LYS A 15 32.73 -18.25 -37.47
C LYS A 15 31.25 -17.88 -37.62
N ASN A 16 30.54 -18.51 -38.54
CA ASN A 16 29.11 -18.26 -38.74
C ASN A 16 28.27 -18.62 -37.51
N GLN A 17 28.60 -19.72 -36.83
CA GLN A 17 27.97 -20.08 -35.55
C GLN A 17 28.25 -19.04 -34.46
N LEU A 18 29.49 -18.57 -34.35
CA LEU A 18 29.88 -17.54 -33.37
C LEU A 18 29.13 -16.23 -33.60
N ILE A 19 29.03 -15.77 -34.86
CA ILE A 19 28.27 -14.57 -35.22
C ILE A 19 26.79 -14.73 -34.85
N SER A 20 26.19 -15.88 -35.15
CA SER A 20 24.80 -16.16 -34.78
C SER A 20 24.56 -16.14 -33.26
N ILE A 21 25.49 -16.69 -32.46
CA ILE A 21 25.42 -16.63 -31.00
C ILE A 21 25.52 -15.17 -30.50
N ILE A 22 26.42 -14.38 -31.08
CA ILE A 22 26.61 -12.97 -30.73
C ILE A 22 25.35 -12.14 -31.06
N ASP A 23 24.73 -12.39 -32.21
CA ASP A 23 23.50 -11.70 -32.59
C ASP A 23 22.34 -12.06 -31.65
N ASN A 24 22.17 -13.36 -31.32
CA ASN A 24 21.18 -13.80 -30.32
C ASN A 24 21.44 -13.19 -28.93
N LEU A 25 22.71 -13.07 -28.53
CA LEU A 25 23.09 -12.46 -27.26
C LEU A 25 22.82 -10.95 -27.26
N THR A 26 23.09 -10.26 -28.37
CA THR A 26 22.76 -8.84 -28.54
C THR A 26 21.24 -8.61 -28.42
N GLU A 27 20.44 -9.45 -29.07
CA GLU A 27 18.99 -9.39 -28.96
C GLU A 27 18.52 -9.62 -27.53
N SER A 28 19.06 -10.64 -26.85
CA SER A 28 18.73 -10.94 -25.45
C SER A 28 19.09 -9.79 -24.51
N LEU A 29 20.27 -9.18 -24.66
CA LEU A 29 20.70 -8.02 -23.86
C LEU A 29 19.81 -6.80 -24.10
N SER A 30 19.39 -6.57 -25.36
CA SER A 30 18.43 -5.52 -25.70
C SER A 30 17.08 -5.74 -25.00
N GLN A 31 16.57 -6.97 -25.02
CA GLN A 31 15.33 -7.33 -24.31
C GLN A 31 15.45 -7.13 -22.79
N ILE A 32 16.57 -7.55 -22.18
CA ILE A 32 16.80 -7.31 -20.74
C ILE A 32 16.88 -5.82 -20.44
N SER A 33 17.52 -5.02 -21.30
CA SER A 33 17.58 -3.55 -21.12
C SER A 33 16.20 -2.91 -21.14
N VAL A 34 15.31 -3.35 -22.03
CA VAL A 34 13.91 -2.90 -22.05
C VAL A 34 13.21 -3.31 -20.76
N GLY A 35 13.34 -4.58 -20.34
CA GLY A 35 12.74 -5.07 -19.10
C GLY A 35 13.20 -4.31 -17.85
N ILE A 36 14.49 -3.97 -17.74
CA ILE A 36 14.99 -3.15 -16.62
C ILE A 36 14.37 -1.76 -16.61
N ARG A 37 14.23 -1.11 -17.78
CA ARG A 37 13.60 0.21 -17.87
C ARG A 37 12.14 0.14 -17.42
N GLU A 38 11.40 -0.88 -17.84
CA GLU A 38 10.02 -1.09 -17.41
C GLU A 38 9.92 -1.29 -15.90
N VAL A 39 10.78 -2.13 -15.32
CA VAL A 39 10.81 -2.34 -13.87
C VAL A 39 11.20 -1.07 -13.13
N ASN A 40 12.16 -0.28 -13.65
CA ASN A 40 12.57 0.99 -13.04
C ASN A 40 11.43 2.02 -13.03
N THR A 41 10.69 2.16 -14.12
CA THR A 41 9.47 2.98 -14.16
C THR A 41 8.46 2.48 -13.14
N GLY A 42 8.23 1.15 -13.06
CA GLY A 42 7.32 0.57 -12.06
C GLY A 42 7.72 0.86 -10.62
N VAL A 43 9.01 0.89 -10.31
CA VAL A 43 9.54 1.26 -8.98
C VAL A 43 9.31 2.74 -8.67
N GLN A 44 9.47 3.62 -9.65
CA GLN A 44 9.19 5.06 -9.50
C GLN A 44 7.69 5.31 -9.29
N ASP A 45 6.83 4.66 -10.07
CA ASP A 45 5.38 4.73 -9.92
C ASP A 45 4.95 4.21 -8.55
N LEU A 46 5.55 3.12 -8.07
CA LEU A 46 5.31 2.58 -6.73
C LEU A 46 5.67 3.60 -5.64
N ALA A 47 6.79 4.32 -5.78
CA ALA A 47 7.17 5.35 -4.83
C ALA A 47 6.17 6.53 -4.82
N ILE A 48 5.66 6.93 -5.98
CA ILE A 48 4.61 7.97 -6.07
C ILE A 48 3.32 7.49 -5.41
N MET A 49 2.87 6.27 -5.73
CA MET A 49 1.68 5.66 -5.14
C MET A 49 1.79 5.55 -3.61
N ASN A 50 2.93 5.13 -3.07
CA ASN A 50 3.14 5.06 -1.63
C ASN A 50 3.03 6.43 -0.95
N ASN A 51 3.59 7.48 -1.57
CA ASN A 51 3.46 8.84 -1.04
C ASN A 51 2.01 9.32 -1.05
N GLN A 52 1.25 9.00 -2.10
CA GLN A 52 -0.18 9.32 -2.15
C GLN A 52 -0.97 8.56 -1.08
N LEU A 53 -0.76 7.25 -0.94
CA LEU A 53 -1.39 6.44 0.10
C LEU A 53 -1.08 6.93 1.51
N LEU A 54 0.14 7.43 1.74
CA LEU A 54 0.50 8.06 3.02
C LEU A 54 -0.36 9.29 3.30
N GLN A 55 -0.58 10.15 2.31
CA GLN A 55 -1.47 11.32 2.46
C GLN A 55 -2.92 10.91 2.74
N GLU A 56 -3.44 9.93 1.99
CA GLU A 56 -4.80 9.40 2.20
C GLU A 56 -4.96 8.80 3.60
N THR A 57 -3.91 8.12 4.10
CA THR A 57 -3.91 7.53 5.45
C THR A 57 -3.85 8.60 6.55
N ILE A 58 -3.13 9.70 6.31
CA ILE A 58 -3.12 10.87 7.21
C ILE A 58 -4.51 11.50 7.27
N GLU A 59 -5.16 11.69 6.12
CA GLU A 59 -6.52 12.25 6.05
C GLU A 59 -7.53 11.34 6.75
N ALA A 60 -7.48 10.03 6.49
CA ALA A 60 -8.33 9.04 7.16
C ALA A 60 -8.15 9.05 8.69
N ASN A 61 -6.92 9.21 9.17
CA ASN A 61 -6.62 9.30 10.59
C ASN A 61 -7.20 10.57 11.23
N ASN A 62 -7.16 11.71 10.51
CA ASN A 62 -7.78 12.94 10.98
C ASN A 62 -9.31 12.80 11.02
N ASN A 63 -9.92 12.23 9.99
CA ASN A 63 -11.36 11.96 9.96
C ASN A 63 -11.80 11.02 11.10
N ALA A 64 -11.00 10.00 11.42
CA ALA A 64 -11.25 9.10 12.54
C ALA A 64 -11.21 9.84 13.88
N LYS A 65 -10.22 10.72 14.08
CA LYS A 65 -10.12 11.57 15.29
C LYS A 65 -11.27 12.56 15.42
N ASP A 66 -11.68 13.19 14.33
CA ASP A 66 -12.82 14.11 14.34
C ASP A 66 -14.11 13.37 14.68
N THR A 67 -14.27 12.15 14.16
CA THR A 67 -15.41 11.28 14.50
C THR A 67 -15.38 10.90 15.98
N ASP A 68 -14.21 10.55 16.53
CA ASP A 68 -14.03 10.24 17.96
C ASP A 68 -14.46 11.39 18.86
N GLN A 69 -14.08 12.63 18.50
CA GLN A 69 -14.51 13.83 19.22
C GLN A 69 -16.03 14.01 19.20
N ILE A 70 -16.67 13.84 18.04
CA ILE A 70 -18.13 13.92 17.89
C ILE A 70 -18.81 12.86 18.75
N VAL A 71 -18.31 11.62 18.73
CA VAL A 71 -18.82 10.52 19.54
C VAL A 71 -18.72 10.84 21.03
N GLY A 72 -17.61 11.43 21.48
CA GLY A 72 -17.45 11.92 22.86
C GLY A 72 -18.49 12.98 23.25
N ILE A 73 -18.78 13.93 22.36
CA ILE A 73 -19.83 14.95 22.58
C ILE A 73 -21.20 14.29 22.73
N ILE A 74 -21.55 13.37 21.82
CA ILE A 74 -22.85 12.66 21.85
C ILE A 74 -22.96 11.82 23.12
N GLN A 75 -21.88 11.19 23.58
CA GLN A 75 -21.86 10.44 24.85
C GLN A 75 -22.17 11.35 26.05
N GLY A 76 -21.63 12.57 26.04
CA GLY A 76 -21.95 13.60 27.02
C GLY A 76 -23.44 13.98 27.01
N ILE A 77 -24.00 14.23 25.82
CA ILE A 77 -25.43 14.56 25.63
C ILE A 77 -26.32 13.41 26.11
N SER A 78 -25.99 12.17 25.75
CA SER A 78 -26.73 10.97 26.17
C SER A 78 -26.74 10.83 27.69
N SER A 79 -25.59 11.04 28.34
CA SER A 79 -25.44 10.99 29.80
C SER A 79 -26.25 12.09 30.50
N GLN A 80 -26.22 13.32 29.98
CA GLN A 80 -27.04 14.43 30.49
C GLN A 80 -28.54 14.18 30.30
N THR A 81 -28.94 13.62 29.16
CA THR A 81 -30.34 13.29 28.86
C THR A 81 -30.86 12.20 29.79
N ASN A 82 -30.04 11.18 30.08
CA ASN A 82 -30.38 10.16 31.06
C ASN A 82 -30.55 10.75 32.48
N LEU A 83 -29.69 11.71 32.86
CA LEU A 83 -29.80 12.40 34.15
C LEU A 83 -31.07 13.28 34.22
N LEU A 84 -31.41 13.98 33.14
CA LEU A 84 -32.66 14.74 33.02
C LEU A 84 -33.88 13.83 33.15
N GLY A 85 -33.88 12.69 32.45
CA GLY A 85 -34.94 11.68 32.56
C GLY A 85 -35.05 11.08 33.97
N LEU A 86 -33.93 10.91 34.68
CA LEU A 86 -33.92 10.50 36.09
C LEU A 86 -34.57 11.55 36.98
N ASN A 87 -34.18 12.82 36.86
CA ASN A 87 -34.75 13.91 37.63
C ASN A 87 -36.25 14.05 37.38
N ALA A 88 -36.68 13.96 36.11
CA ALA A 88 -38.09 13.97 35.74
C ALA A 88 -38.85 12.77 36.34
N SER A 89 -38.24 11.58 36.40
CA SER A 89 -38.85 10.40 37.02
C SER A 89 -39.06 10.60 38.53
N ILE A 90 -38.10 11.25 39.21
CA ILE A 90 -38.18 11.56 40.64
C ILE A 90 -39.30 12.58 40.91
N GLU A 91 -39.36 13.65 40.12
CA GLU A 91 -40.39 14.68 40.32
C GLU A 91 -41.80 14.16 39.97
N ALA A 92 -41.91 13.31 38.95
CA ALA A 92 -43.15 12.60 38.62
C ALA A 92 -43.62 11.69 39.78
N ALA A 93 -42.71 10.99 40.45
CA ALA A 93 -43.04 10.21 41.64
C ALA A 93 -43.49 11.10 42.80
N ARG A 94 -42.85 12.26 42.97
CA ARG A 94 -43.19 13.25 44.01
C ARG A 94 -44.57 13.87 43.82
N ALA A 95 -44.99 14.08 42.58
CA ALA A 95 -46.33 14.57 42.22
C ALA A 95 -47.45 13.52 42.39
N GLY A 96 -47.12 12.27 42.73
CA GLY A 96 -48.09 11.21 42.98
C GLY A 96 -48.97 10.91 41.77
N GLU A 97 -50.29 10.90 41.97
CA GLU A 97 -51.27 10.59 40.91
C GLU A 97 -51.20 11.55 39.72
N TYR A 98 -50.89 12.83 39.95
CA TYR A 98 -50.77 13.85 38.91
C TYR A 98 -49.52 13.66 38.03
N GLY A 99 -48.51 12.92 38.53
CA GLY A 99 -47.25 12.68 37.83
C GLY A 99 -47.22 11.42 36.96
N LYS A 100 -48.29 10.60 36.95
CA LYS A 100 -48.30 9.30 36.23
C LYS A 100 -47.94 9.41 34.75
N GLY A 101 -48.48 10.39 34.04
CA GLY A 101 -48.17 10.62 32.62
C GLY A 101 -46.70 11.03 32.41
N PHE A 102 -46.19 11.94 33.23
CA PHE A 102 -44.79 12.36 33.19
C PHE A 102 -43.81 11.22 33.52
N SER A 103 -44.20 10.30 34.42
CA SER A 103 -43.39 9.12 34.76
C SER A 103 -43.15 8.21 33.55
N VAL A 104 -44.16 8.03 32.69
CA VAL A 104 -44.03 7.23 31.46
C VAL A 104 -43.06 7.89 30.48
N VAL A 105 -43.21 9.20 30.26
CA VAL A 105 -42.31 9.96 29.38
C VAL A 105 -40.87 9.92 29.90
N ALA A 106 -40.67 10.11 31.21
CA ALA A 106 -39.34 10.09 31.82
C ALA A 106 -38.65 8.71 31.69
N LYS A 107 -39.40 7.61 31.80
CA LYS A 107 -38.89 6.26 31.53
C LYS A 107 -38.46 6.08 30.08
N GLU A 108 -39.25 6.57 29.12
CA GLU A 108 -38.90 6.45 27.70
C GLU A 108 -37.65 7.28 27.35
N ILE A 109 -37.52 8.48 27.91
CA ILE A 109 -36.30 9.32 27.76
C ILE A 109 -35.05 8.56 28.25
N ARG A 110 -35.14 7.93 29.43
CA ARG A 110 -34.02 7.15 29.98
C ARG A 110 -33.69 5.93 29.11
N LYS A 111 -34.70 5.23 28.64
CA LYS A 111 -34.52 4.08 27.73
C LYS A 111 -33.82 4.51 26.45
N LEU A 112 -34.28 5.60 25.83
CA LEU A 112 -33.68 6.14 24.61
C LEU A 112 -32.21 6.55 24.83
N SER A 113 -31.93 7.22 25.94
CA SER A 113 -30.56 7.62 26.31
C SER A 113 -29.65 6.41 26.50
N ASN A 114 -30.12 5.35 27.17
CA ASN A 114 -29.35 4.12 27.34
C ASN A 114 -29.07 3.42 26.00
N THR A 115 -30.07 3.32 25.11
CA THR A 115 -29.88 2.77 23.77
C THR A 115 -28.91 3.61 22.92
N SER A 116 -28.96 4.94 23.04
CA SER A 116 -27.98 5.83 22.42
C SER A 116 -26.56 5.54 22.93
N LYS A 117 -26.39 5.37 24.25
CA LYS A 117 -25.10 5.01 24.85
C LYS A 117 -24.54 3.69 24.32
N GLU A 118 -25.36 2.64 24.26
CA GLU A 118 -24.94 1.35 23.70
C GLU A 118 -24.52 1.45 22.23
N SER A 119 -25.16 2.34 21.47
CA SER A 119 -24.82 2.58 20.06
C SER A 119 -23.50 3.34 19.92
N ILE A 120 -23.29 4.33 20.79
CA ILE A 120 -22.04 5.10 20.87
C ILE A 120 -20.86 4.20 21.23
N ASP A 121 -21.00 3.32 22.21
CA ASP A 121 -19.93 2.40 22.61
C ASP A 121 -19.50 1.47 21.45
N LYS A 122 -20.46 1.07 20.58
CA LYS A 122 -20.16 0.32 19.35
C LYS A 122 -19.40 1.17 18.32
N ILE A 123 -19.80 2.44 18.15
CA ILE A 123 -19.13 3.35 17.21
C ILE A 123 -17.68 3.61 17.68
N ASP A 124 -17.46 3.83 18.98
CA ASP A 124 -16.12 3.99 19.57
C ASP A 124 -15.22 2.78 19.28
N THR A 125 -15.77 1.55 19.38
CA THR A 125 -15.04 0.33 19.00
C THR A 125 -14.65 0.34 17.53
N ILE A 126 -15.58 0.68 16.63
CA ILE A 126 -15.32 0.75 15.17
C ILE A 126 -14.24 1.79 14.86
N ILE A 127 -14.25 2.96 15.52
CA ILE A 127 -13.24 4.01 15.31
C ILE A 127 -11.84 3.53 15.73
N LYS A 128 -11.75 2.77 16.83
CA LYS A 128 -10.48 2.16 17.27
C LYS A 128 -9.98 1.12 16.28
N ASP A 129 -10.87 0.31 15.72
CA ASP A 129 -10.51 -0.67 14.69
C ASP A 129 -10.02 0.02 13.40
N ILE A 130 -10.66 1.12 13.01
CA ILE A 130 -10.22 1.96 11.88
C ILE A 130 -8.82 2.52 12.17
N SER A 131 -8.60 3.07 13.36
CA SER A 131 -7.29 3.63 13.76
C SER A 131 -6.18 2.56 13.74
N THR A 132 -6.48 1.35 14.19
CA THR A 132 -5.56 0.20 14.14
C THR A 132 -5.26 -0.21 12.70
N SER A 133 -6.28 -0.21 11.83
CA SER A 133 -6.12 -0.53 10.42
C SER A 133 -5.24 0.49 9.70
N ILE A 134 -5.44 1.78 9.99
CA ILE A 134 -4.61 2.89 9.50
C ILE A 134 -3.15 2.71 9.92
N GLN A 135 -2.88 2.32 11.18
CA GLN A 135 -1.51 2.06 11.63
C GLN A 135 -0.87 0.90 10.86
N SER A 136 -1.61 -0.19 10.66
CA SER A 136 -1.13 -1.34 9.87
C SER A 136 -0.81 -0.95 8.41
N ILE A 137 -1.62 -0.07 7.81
CA ILE A 137 -1.35 0.48 6.48
C ILE A 137 -0.04 1.26 6.47
N ASN A 138 0.18 2.16 7.44
CA ASN A 138 1.43 2.92 7.56
C ASN A 138 2.66 2.01 7.69
N ASP A 139 2.60 0.98 8.54
CA ASP A 139 3.71 0.03 8.70
C ASP A 139 4.02 -0.73 7.39
N ASN A 140 3.00 -1.04 6.58
CA ASN A 140 3.17 -1.67 5.28
C ASN A 140 3.70 -0.69 4.22
N LEU A 141 3.34 0.58 4.28
CA LEU A 141 3.91 1.62 3.42
C LEU A 141 5.41 1.79 3.67
N ASP A 142 5.83 1.79 4.94
CA ASP A 142 7.25 1.86 5.31
C ASP A 142 8.05 0.67 4.76
N LYS A 143 7.50 -0.55 4.90
CA LYS A 143 8.10 -1.76 4.31
C LYS A 143 8.18 -1.68 2.79
N THR A 144 7.11 -1.21 2.15
CA THR A 144 7.05 -1.09 0.69
C THR A 144 8.05 -0.06 0.18
N ASN A 145 8.22 1.05 0.89
CA ASN A 145 9.26 2.04 0.58
C ASN A 145 10.67 1.45 0.71
N ALA A 146 10.96 0.69 1.76
CA ALA A 146 12.25 0.02 1.91
C ALA A 146 12.53 -1.00 0.79
N VAL A 147 11.52 -1.79 0.41
CA VAL A 147 11.62 -2.72 -0.73
C VAL A 147 11.86 -1.97 -2.04
N SER A 148 11.13 -0.89 -2.30
CA SER A 148 11.28 -0.06 -3.48
C SER A 148 12.69 0.52 -3.60
N GLN A 149 13.25 1.06 -2.51
CA GLN A 149 14.63 1.57 -2.49
C GLN A 149 15.67 0.48 -2.78
N ASN A 150 15.52 -0.70 -2.19
CA ASN A 150 16.41 -1.83 -2.47
C ASN A 150 16.31 -2.27 -3.94
N GLN A 151 15.10 -2.24 -4.51
CA GLN A 151 14.88 -2.59 -5.91
C GLN A 151 15.50 -1.56 -6.85
N SER A 152 15.41 -0.25 -6.56
CA SER A 152 16.14 0.78 -7.31
C SER A 152 17.65 0.52 -7.32
N ALA A 153 18.25 0.27 -6.16
CA ALA A 153 19.68 -0.01 -6.06
C ALA A 153 20.09 -1.26 -6.85
N ALA A 154 19.28 -2.33 -6.81
CA ALA A 154 19.53 -3.52 -7.60
C ALA A 154 19.43 -3.24 -9.12
N LEU A 155 18.47 -2.44 -9.57
CA LEU A 155 18.33 -2.08 -10.98
C LEU A 155 19.50 -1.24 -11.50
N GLU A 156 20.06 -0.36 -10.67
CA GLU A 156 21.29 0.39 -11.02
C GLU A 156 22.46 -0.58 -11.23
N GLN A 157 22.64 -1.57 -10.35
CA GLN A 157 23.69 -2.58 -10.49
C GLN A 157 23.52 -3.45 -11.75
N ILE A 158 22.28 -3.87 -12.05
CA ILE A 158 22.01 -4.65 -13.26
C ILE A 158 22.23 -3.79 -14.51
N SER A 159 21.86 -2.50 -14.48
CA SER A 159 22.10 -1.57 -15.58
C SER A 159 23.59 -1.43 -15.89
N ALA A 160 24.43 -1.25 -14.86
CA ALA A 160 25.88 -1.21 -15.02
C ALA A 160 26.43 -2.52 -15.60
N SER A 161 25.95 -3.67 -15.10
CA SER A 161 26.36 -4.99 -15.61
C SER A 161 25.97 -5.19 -17.08
N LEU A 162 24.82 -4.67 -17.52
CA LEU A 162 24.42 -4.70 -18.92
C LEU A 162 25.31 -3.83 -19.82
N GLU A 163 25.77 -2.68 -19.35
CA GLU A 163 26.71 -1.85 -20.11
C GLU A 163 28.05 -2.58 -20.34
N GLU A 164 28.56 -3.27 -19.31
CA GLU A 164 29.74 -4.12 -19.43
C GLU A 164 29.52 -5.30 -20.39
N LEU A 165 28.36 -5.97 -20.32
CA LEU A 165 28.02 -7.07 -21.21
C LEU A 165 27.88 -6.60 -22.67
N ASN A 166 27.23 -5.46 -22.91
CA ASN A 166 27.14 -4.87 -24.24
C ASN A 166 28.52 -4.55 -24.82
N SER A 167 29.43 -4.02 -24.00
CA SER A 167 30.82 -3.76 -24.39
C SER A 167 31.56 -5.05 -24.74
N THR A 168 31.36 -6.11 -23.96
CA THR A 168 31.95 -7.44 -24.19
C THR A 168 31.42 -8.06 -25.49
N VAL A 169 30.12 -7.97 -25.75
CA VAL A 169 29.49 -8.47 -26.98
C VAL A 169 30.00 -7.71 -28.20
N ALA A 170 30.19 -6.39 -28.10
CA ALA A 170 30.78 -5.60 -29.17
C ALA A 170 32.21 -6.05 -29.51
N LEU A 171 33.03 -6.32 -28.48
CA LEU A 171 34.38 -6.85 -28.65
C LEU A 171 34.38 -8.24 -29.30
N LEU A 172 33.51 -9.15 -28.84
CA LEU A 172 33.35 -10.49 -29.43
C LEU A 172 32.92 -10.40 -30.89
N LYS A 173 32.02 -9.46 -31.23
CA LYS A 173 31.57 -9.23 -32.60
C LYS A 173 32.72 -8.79 -33.49
N ASP A 174 33.58 -7.89 -33.01
CA ASP A 174 34.76 -7.45 -33.76
C ASP A 174 35.77 -8.60 -33.95
N LEU A 175 36.09 -9.36 -32.89
CA LEU A 175 36.98 -10.51 -32.96
C LEU A 175 36.48 -11.57 -33.95
N SER A 176 35.16 -11.83 -33.96
CA SER A 176 34.55 -12.78 -34.89
C SER A 176 34.71 -12.39 -36.36
N LYS A 177 34.79 -11.08 -36.67
CA LYS A 177 35.00 -10.59 -38.04
C LYS A 177 36.44 -10.81 -38.50
N GLN A 178 37.40 -10.79 -37.57
CA GLN A 178 38.84 -10.93 -37.82
C GLN A 178 39.30 -12.39 -38.00
N LEU A 179 38.54 -13.36 -37.48
CA LEU A 179 38.71 -14.80 -37.72
C LEU A 179 38.36 -15.19 -39.16
#